data_AF-A0A7Y2E246-F1
#
_entry.id   AF-A0A7Y2E246-F1
#
_cell.length_a   1.000
_cell.length_b   1.000
_cell.length_c   1.000
_cell.angle_alpha   90.00
_cell.angle_beta   90.00
_cell.angle_gamma   90.00
#
_symmetry.space_group_name_H-M   'P 1'
#
loop_
_entity.id
_entity.type
_entity.pdbx_description
1 polymer ?
#
loop_
_entity_poly.entity_id
_entity_poly.type
_entity_poly.pdbx_seq_one_letter_code
_entity_poly.pdbx_strand_id
1 'polypeptide(L)' 'MNLVRTIRDEKPAGISESIWDGTDSEGTRIANGAYFYEIEAGGSTFRGKILVIE' A
#
# COMPACT_ATOMS: atom_id res chain seq x y z
N MET A 1 -10.43 7.43 9.00
CA MET A 1 -10.00 6.75 7.76
C MET A 1 -10.05 5.26 8.03
N ASN A 2 -10.65 4.47 7.14
CA ASN A 2 -10.70 3.03 7.29
C ASN A 2 -9.42 2.43 6.72
N LEU A 3 -8.66 1.73 7.55
CA LEU A 3 -7.46 1.01 7.11
C LEU A 3 -7.90 -0.16 6.22
N VAL A 4 -7.35 -0.24 5.02
CA VAL A 4 -7.65 -1.32 4.07
C VAL A 4 -6.69 -2.49 4.29
N ARG A 5 -5.38 -2.21 4.30
CA ARG A 5 -4.34 -3.22 4.45
C ARG A 5 -3.03 -2.59 4.94
N THR A 6 -2.20 -3.41 5.58
CA THR A 6 -0.79 -3.10 5.86
C THR A 6 0.08 -4.13 5.15
N ILE A 7 1.09 -3.65 4.41
CA ILE A 7 2.13 -4.49 3.80
C ILE A 7 3.41 -4.24 4.61
N ARG A 8 4.08 -5.33 5.04
CA ARG A 8 5.35 -5.26 5.76
C ARG A 8 6.40 -5.99 4.96
N ASP A 9 7.39 -5.25 4.48
CA ASP A 9 8.49 -5.77 3.69
C ASP A 9 9.82 -5.36 4.33
N GLU A 10 10.73 -6.31 4.51
CA GLU A 10 12.14 -6.03 4.81
C GLU A 10 12.91 -5.96 3.48
N LYS A 11 13.48 -4.79 3.18
CA LYS A 11 14.22 -4.54 1.93
C LYS A 11 15.59 -3.93 2.24
N PRO A 12 16.64 -4.29 1.48
CA PRO A 12 17.93 -3.62 1.61
C PRO A 12 17.82 -2.15 1.23
N ALA A 13 18.76 -1.33 1.71
CA ALA A 13 18.87 0.06 1.29
C ALA A 13 19.07 0.16 -0.23
N GLY A 14 18.41 1.14 -0.86
CA GLY A 14 18.42 1.33 -2.30
C GLY A 14 17.00 1.35 -2.87
N ILE A 15 16.90 1.09 -4.17
CA ILE A 15 15.61 1.05 -4.87
C ILE A 15 14.92 -0.28 -4.52
N SER A 16 13.69 -0.19 -4.05
CA SER A 16 12.84 -1.33 -3.74
C SER A 16 11.43 -1.12 -4.27
N GLU A 17 10.74 -2.23 -4.53
CA GLU A 17 9.34 -2.25 -4.94
C GLU A 17 8.54 -3.16 -4.00
N SER A 18 7.30 -2.74 -3.73
CA SER A 18 6.29 -3.48 -2.99
C SER A 18 4.99 -3.43 -3.78
N ILE A 19 4.33 -4.58 -3.92
CA ILE A 19 3.12 -4.72 -4.73
C ILE A 19 1.92 -4.88 -3.80
N TRP A 20 0.89 -4.08 -4.05
CA TRP A 20 -0.44 -4.31 -3.49
C TRP A 20 -1.35 -4.90 -4.56
N ASP A 21 -2.00 -6.00 -4.24
CA ASP A 21 -2.86 -6.78 -5.13
C ASP A 21 -4.32 -6.26 -5.19
N GLY A 22 -4.62 -5.13 -4.54
CA GLY A 22 -5.99 -4.58 -4.50
C GLY A 22 -6.94 -5.35 -3.57
N THR A 23 -6.42 -6.12 -2.61
CA THR A 23 -7.23 -6.80 -1.58
C THR A 23 -7.01 -6.18 -0.19
N ASP A 24 -8.00 -6.34 0.69
CA ASP A 24 -7.90 -5.95 2.09
C ASP A 24 -7.08 -6.96 2.94
N SER A 25 -7.09 -6.80 4.27
CA SER A 25 -6.38 -7.70 5.18
C SER A 25 -6.93 -9.13 5.20
N GLU A 26 -8.18 -9.33 4.82
CA GLU A 26 -8.85 -10.64 4.78
C GLU A 26 -8.70 -11.31 3.39
N GLY A 27 -8.00 -10.66 2.45
CA GLY A 27 -7.85 -11.12 1.08
C GLY A 27 -9.08 -10.85 0.20
N THR A 28 -10.02 -10.03 0.66
CA THR A 28 -11.20 -9.64 -0.12
C THR A 28 -10.84 -8.55 -1.10
N ARG A 29 -11.28 -8.70 -2.36
CA ARG A 29 -11.13 -7.65 -3.38
C ARG A 29 -11.91 -6.40 -2.97
N ILE A 30 -11.25 -5.25 -3.03
CA ILE A 30 -11.89 -3.98 -2.68
C ILE A 30 -12.58 -3.34 -3.88
N ALA A 31 -13.44 -2.36 -3.63
CA ALA A 31 -14.13 -1.63 -4.69
C ALA A 31 -13.16 -0.77 -5.53
N ASN A 32 -13.50 -0.57 -6.81
CA ASN A 32 -12.82 0.41 -7.66
C ASN A 32 -12.89 1.82 -7.03
N GLY A 33 -11.79 2.56 -7.09
CA GLY A 33 -11.73 3.88 -6.49
C GLY A 33 -10.32 4.36 -6.19
N ALA A 34 -10.23 5.59 -5.70
CA ALA A 34 -8.96 6.16 -5.28
C ALA A 34 -8.68 5.81 -3.82
N TYR A 35 -7.50 5.27 -3.56
CA TYR A 35 -7.02 4.89 -2.24
C TYR A 35 -5.76 5.68 -1.90
N PHE A 36 -5.64 6.06 -0.64
CA PHE A 36 -4.44 6.70 -0.12
C PHE A 36 -3.54 5.66 0.53
N TYR A 37 -2.23 5.85 0.41
CA TYR A 37 -1.24 5.02 1.07
C TYR A 37 -0.21 5.86 1.79
N GLU A 38 0.37 5.28 2.82
CA GLU A 38 1.50 5.81 3.57
C GLU A 38 2.61 4.74 3.59
N ILE A 39 3.85 5.15 3.32
CA ILE A 39 5.04 4.30 3.38
C ILE A 39 5.96 4.88 4.44
N GLU A 40 6.33 4.06 5.41
CA GLU A 40 7.36 4.38 6.40
C GLU A 40 8.63 3.60 6.06
N ALA A 41 9.71 4.30 5.72
CA ALA A 41 10.99 3.68 5.36
C ALA A 41 12.17 4.58 5.74
N GLY A 42 13.19 4.00 6.38
CA GLY A 42 14.41 4.73 6.75
C GLY A 42 14.17 5.96 7.63
N GLY A 43 13.15 5.94 8.49
CA GLY A 43 12.75 7.07 9.33
C GLY A 43 12.02 8.20 8.58
N SER A 44 11.69 8.00 7.31
CA SER A 44 10.90 8.94 6.49
C SER A 44 9.50 8.40 6.21
N THR A 45 8.55 9.32 6.03
CA THR A 45 7.16 9.00 5.68
C THR A 45 6.83 9.58 4.31
N PHE A 46 6.34 8.73 3.41
CA PHE A 46 5.87 9.11 2.09
C PHE A 46 4.37 8.86 1.99
N ARG A 47 3.64 9.78 1.34
CA ARG A 47 2.21 9.65 1.12
C ARG A 47 1.91 9.74 -0.36
N GLY A 48 0.93 8.96 -0.80
CA GLY A 48 0.48 8.98 -2.17
C GLY A 48 -0.96 8.51 -2.31
N LYS A 49 -1.39 8.47 -3.57
CA LYS A 49 -2.70 8.01 -3.96
C LYS A 49 -2.55 7.05 -5.12
N ILE A 50 -3.28 5.95 -5.07
CA ILE A 50 -3.35 4.95 -6.12
C ILE A 50 -4.81 4.82 -6.57
N LEU A 51 -5.02 4.57 -7.86
CA LEU A 51 -6.33 4.32 -8.42
C LEU A 51 -6.46 2.81 -8.65
N VAL A 52 -7.45 2.20 -8.01
CA VAL A 52 -7.77 0.78 -8.18
C VAL A 52 -8.89 0.68 -9.20
N ILE A 53 -8.61 -0.07 -10.28
CA ILE A 53 -9.53 -0.34 -11.39
C ILE A 53 -9.40 -1.83 -11.72
N GLU A 54 -10.54 -2.49 -11.87
CA GLU A 54 -10.71 -3.72 -12.64
C GLU A 54 -11.22 -3.45 -14.06
#